data_AF-A0A662GIJ2-F1
#
_entry.id   AF-A0A662GIJ2-F1
#
_cell.length_a   1.000
_cell.length_b   1.000
_cell.length_c   1.000
_cell.angle_alpha   90.00
_cell.angle_beta   90.00
_cell.angle_gamma   90.00
#
_symmetry.space_group_name_H-M   'P 1'
#
loop_
_entity.id
_entity.type
_entity.pdbx_description
1 polymer ?
#
loop_
_entity_poly.entity_id
_entity_poly.type
_entity_poly.pdbx_seq_one_letter_code
_entity_poly.pdbx_strand_id
1 'polypeptide(L)' 'MTNRVKFGFKKTSDGYFLVVIPVKIFNVLKEKKPFLFEKTLAEHVGVEVFIKTKSRRLAAEIARKATLLLSDENS' A
#
# COMPACT_ATOMS: atom_id res chain seq x y z
N MET A 1 2.95 4.25 17.90
CA MET A 1 3.14 3.50 16.63
C MET A 1 2.54 4.32 15.51
N THR A 2 3.33 4.72 14.51
CA THR A 2 2.85 5.53 13.38
C THR A 2 2.06 4.66 12.40
N ASN A 3 0.74 4.59 12.58
CA ASN A 3 -0.21 4.01 11.63
C ASN A 3 -0.37 4.94 10.41
N ARG A 4 0.70 5.12 9.61
CA ARG A 4 0.68 6.05 8.47
C ARG A 4 0.94 5.30 7.16
N VAL A 5 0.12 5.58 6.16
CA VAL A 5 0.41 5.22 4.76
C VAL A 5 1.56 6.10 4.28
N LYS A 6 2.59 5.49 3.69
CA LYS A 6 3.67 6.23 3.01
C LYS A 6 3.58 5.93 1.52
N PHE A 7 3.63 6.97 0.70
CA PHE A 7 3.62 6.84 -0.75
C PHE A 7 4.87 7.51 -1.35
N GLY A 8 5.66 6.72 -2.07
CA GLY A 8 6.80 7.20 -2.83
C GLY A 8 6.38 7.72 -4.21
N PHE A 9 6.48 9.04 -4.42
CA PHE A 9 6.18 9.67 -5.72
C PHE A 9 7.28 9.44 -6.78
N LYS A 10 8.50 9.11 -6.35
CA LYS A 10 9.62 8.75 -7.23
C LYS A 10 9.73 7.23 -7.31
N LYS A 11 10.23 6.74 -8.45
CA LYS A 11 10.61 5.33 -8.58
C LYS A 11 11.82 5.04 -7.68
N THR A 12 11.81 3.86 -7.06
CA THR A 12 12.97 3.26 -6.44
C THR A 12 14.01 2.88 -7.51
N SER A 13 15.25 2.60 -7.09
CA SER A 13 16.37 2.27 -7.99
C SER A 13 16.11 1.03 -8.85
N ASP A 14 15.27 0.11 -8.39
CA ASP A 14 14.78 -1.07 -9.11
C ASP A 14 13.61 -0.77 -10.08
N GLY A 15 13.17 0.50 -10.19
CA GLY A 15 12.20 0.94 -11.20
C GLY A 15 10.73 0.87 -10.79
N TYR A 16 10.42 0.67 -9.51
CA TYR A 16 9.06 0.53 -8.97
C TYR A 16 8.60 1.78 -8.21
N PHE A 17 7.29 1.99 -8.13
CA PHE A 17 6.68 2.87 -7.15
C PHE A 17 6.40 2.08 -5.88
N LEU A 18 6.72 2.68 -4.74
CA LEU A 18 6.59 2.05 -3.43
C LEU A 18 5.42 2.67 -2.64
N VAL A 19 4.60 1.81 -2.06
CA VAL A 19 3.58 2.14 -1.08
C VAL A 19 3.87 1.34 0.18
N VAL A 20 3.87 1.98 1.35
CA VAL A 20 4.01 1.30 2.64
C VAL A 20 2.72 1.49 3.41
N ILE A 21 2.09 0.38 3.83
CA ILE A 21 0.86 0.38 4.61
C ILE A 21 0.94 -0.63 5.77
N PRO A 22 0.17 -0.46 6.86
CA PRO A 22 0.12 -1.46 7.92
C PRO A 22 -0.43 -2.81 7.43
N VAL A 23 0.05 -3.91 7.99
CA VAL A 23 -0.39 -5.29 7.65
C VAL A 23 -1.91 -5.45 7.76
N LYS A 24 -2.53 -4.88 8.81
CA LYS A 24 -3.98 -4.92 8.99
C LYS A 24 -4.73 -4.33 7.78
N ILE A 25 -4.31 -3.15 7.34
CA ILE A 25 -4.91 -2.45 6.19
C ILE A 25 -4.64 -3.20 4.89
N PHE A 26 -3.45 -3.77 4.73
CA PHE A 26 -3.13 -4.60 3.57
C PHE A 26 -4.07 -5.81 3.48
N ASN A 27 -4.28 -6.55 4.57
CA ASN A 27 -5.16 -7.72 4.59
C ASN A 27 -6.60 -7.33 4.23
N VAL A 28 -7.14 -6.26 4.82
CA VAL A 28 -8.49 -5.76 4.51
C VAL A 28 -8.59 -5.33 3.04
N LEU A 29 -7.59 -4.63 2.50
CA LEU A 29 -7.60 -4.23 1.09
C LEU A 29 -7.49 -5.43 0.16
N LYS A 30 -6.66 -6.42 0.51
CA LYS A 30 -6.45 -7.62 -0.29
C LYS A 30 -7.73 -8.46 -0.36
N GLU A 31 -8.47 -8.56 0.74
CA GLU A 31 -9.76 -9.24 0.80
C GLU A 31 -10.85 -8.49 0.00
N LYS A 32 -10.98 -7.17 0.24
CA LYS A 32 -12.03 -6.37 -0.42
C LYS A 32 -11.75 -6.08 -1.90
N LYS A 33 -10.47 -5.99 -2.29
CA LYS A 33 -10.03 -5.50 -3.61
C LYS A 33 -8.76 -6.24 -4.09
N PRO A 34 -8.82 -7.56 -4.30
CA PRO A 34 -7.66 -8.36 -4.69
C PRO A 34 -7.01 -7.91 -6.01
N PHE A 35 -7.82 -7.40 -6.95
CA PHE A 35 -7.36 -6.90 -8.25
C PHE A 35 -6.30 -5.80 -8.17
N LEU A 36 -6.23 -5.06 -7.06
CA LEU A 36 -5.21 -4.03 -6.86
C LEU A 36 -3.80 -4.62 -6.69
N PHE A 37 -3.71 -5.90 -6.31
CA PHE A 37 -2.46 -6.53 -5.92
C PHE A 37 -1.92 -7.54 -6.94
N GLU A 38 -2.71 -7.93 -7.94
CA GLU A 38 -2.33 -8.94 -8.95
C GLU A 38 -1.03 -8.61 -9.71
N LYS A 39 -0.75 -7.33 -9.91
CA LYS A 39 0.45 -6.84 -10.61
C LYS A 39 1.40 -6.08 -9.68
N THR A 40 1.41 -6.47 -8.40
CA THR A 40 2.24 -5.85 -7.36
C THR A 40 3.10 -6.89 -6.67
N LEU A 41 4.26 -6.46 -6.17
CA LEU A 41 5.08 -7.27 -5.27
C LEU A 41 4.83 -6.75 -3.85
N ALA A 42 4.52 -7.65 -2.90
CA ALA A 42 4.25 -7.29 -1.52
C ALA A 42 5.26 -7.97 -0.59
N GLU A 43 6.04 -7.17 0.12
CA GLU A 43 7.04 -7.62 1.09
C GLU A 43 6.57 -7.25 2.51
N HIS A 44 6.48 -8.24 3.40
CA HIS A 44 6.07 -8.02 4.79
C HIS A 44 7.29 -7.72 5.64
N VAL A 45 7.29 -6.58 6.32
CA VAL A 45 8.40 -6.13 7.17
C VAL A 45 7.82 -5.72 8.53
N GLY A 46 7.83 -6.67 9.47
CA GLY A 46 7.24 -6.49 10.80
C GLY A 46 5.73 -6.20 10.71
N VAL A 47 5.34 -4.99 11.09
CA VAL A 47 3.93 -4.53 11.11
C VAL A 47 3.52 -3.75 9.84
N GLU A 48 4.45 -3.53 8.92
CA GLU A 48 4.23 -2.82 7.66
C GLU A 48 4.36 -3.78 6.46
N VAL A 49 3.69 -3.44 5.35
CA VAL A 49 3.78 -4.12 4.06
C VAL A 49 4.26 -3.12 3.03
N PHE A 50 5.34 -3.50 2.35
CA PHE A 50 5.97 -2.75 1.27
C PHE A 50 5.43 -3.26 -0.06
N ILE A 51 4.64 -2.43 -0.73
CA ILE A 51 3.97 -2.76 -1.98
C ILE A 51 4.69 -2.05 -3.11
N LYS A 52 5.30 -2.82 -4.01
CA LYS A 52 6.03 -2.33 -5.18
C LYS A 52 5.20 -2.57 -6.44
N THR A 53 5.06 -1.54 -7.27
CA THR A 53 4.37 -1.66 -8.58
C THR A 53 5.02 -0.79 -9.65
N LYS A 54 4.99 -1.23 -10.91
CA LYS A 54 5.52 -0.43 -12.03
C LYS A 54 4.61 0.75 -12.42
N SER A 55 3.36 0.75 -11.97
CA SER A 55 2.35 1.77 -12.32
C SER A 55 2.18 2.81 -11.21
N ARG A 56 2.50 4.07 -11.51
CA ARG A 56 2.25 5.20 -10.59
C ARG A 56 0.78 5.31 -10.20
N ARG A 57 -0.11 5.11 -11.17
CA ARG A 57 -1.57 5.20 -10.98
C ARG A 57 -2.05 4.14 -9.99
N LEU A 58 -1.56 2.91 -10.14
CA LEU A 58 -1.91 1.82 -9.23
C LEU A 58 -1.36 2.07 -7.82
N ALA A 59 -0.11 2.53 -7.70
CA ALA A 59 0.48 2.87 -6.41
C ALA A 59 -0.31 3.98 -5.69
N ALA A 60 -0.68 5.04 -6.42
CA ALA A 60 -1.49 6.13 -5.88
C ALA A 60 -2.90 5.66 -5.48
N GLU A 61 -3.52 4.77 -6.26
CA GLU A 61 -4.82 4.21 -5.94
C GLU A 61 -4.78 3.35 -4.66
N ILE A 62 -3.77 2.49 -4.52
CA ILE A 62 -3.55 1.68 -3.32
C ILE A 62 -3.35 2.59 -2.10
N ALA A 63 -2.47 3.59 -2.21
CA ALA A 63 -2.22 4.54 -1.14
C ALA A 63 -3.50 5.27 -0.71
N ARG A 64 -4.28 5.78 -1.67
CA ARG A 64 -5.54 6.48 -1.39
C ARG A 64 -6.54 5.59 -0.65
N LYS A 65 -6.74 4.34 -1.10
CA LYS A 65 -7.68 3.43 -0.46
C LYS A 65 -7.22 2.98 0.92
N ALA A 66 -5.92 2.81 1.11
CA ALA A 66 -5.35 2.51 2.42
C ALA A 66 -5.56 3.67 3.40
N THR A 67 -5.36 4.92 2.96
CA THR A 67 -5.60 6.11 3.78
C THR A 67 -7.06 6.20 4.21
N LEU A 68 -8.02 5.94 3.30
CA LEU A 68 -9.44 5.96 3.63
C LEU A 68 -9.80 4.95 4.74
N LEU A 69 -9.29 3.72 4.65
CA LEU A 69 -9.54 2.70 5.68
C LEU A 69 -8.91 3.05 7.03
N LEU A 70 -7.74 3.69 7.03
CA LEU A 70 -7.13 4.18 8.26
C LEU A 70 -7.91 5.32 8.91
N SER A 71 -8.59 6.15 8.11
CA SER A 71 -9.44 7.22 8.63
C SER A 71 -10.74 6.69 9.23
N ASP A 72 -11.33 5.63 8.66
CA ASP A 72 -12.49 4.95 9.24
C ASP A 72 -12.15 4.25 10.57
N GLU A 73 -10.97 3.63 10.71
CA GLU A 73 -10.57 2.96 11.97
C GLU A 73 -10.22 3.93 13.12
N ASN A 74 -9.97 5.21 12.82
CA ASN A 74 -9.66 6.24 13.84
C ASN A 74 -10.85 7.18 14.12
N SER A 75 -12.03 6.91 13.57
CA SER A 75 -13.26 7.68 13.83
C SER A 75 -14.10 7.09 14.96
#